data_AF-A0A7D8AKS9-F1
#
_entry.id   AF-A0A7D8AKS9-F1
#
_cell.length_a   1.000
_cell.length_b   1.000
_cell.length_c   1.000
_cell.angle_alpha   90.00
_cell.angle_beta   90.00
_cell.angle_gamma   90.00
#
_symmetry.space_group_name_H-M   'P 1'
#
loop_
_entity.id
_entity.type
_entity.pdbx_description
1 polymer ?
#
loop_
_entity_poly.entity_id
_entity_poly.type
_entity_poly.pdbx_seq_one_letter_code
_entity_poly.pdbx_strand_id
1 'polypeptide(L)' 'MVDFIVFMVLFLGGMWLFGAAWEMPEWQGVAFSAGIILVSLALAYVMRQRGSATRRTDNWNQRQN' A
#
# COMPACT_ATOMS: atom_id res chain seq x y z
N MET A 1 1.73 2.74 -12.60
CA MET A 1 2.74 1.67 -12.75
C MET A 1 3.77 1.71 -11.63
N VAL A 2 4.48 2.81 -11.43
CA VAL A 2 5.46 2.96 -10.33
C VAL A 2 4.83 2.72 -8.96
N ASP A 3 3.64 3.28 -8.73
CA ASP A 3 2.92 3.10 -7.47
C ASP A 3 2.62 1.64 -7.12
N PHE A 4 2.28 0.85 -8.13
CA PHE A 4 2.02 -0.57 -7.99
C PHE A 4 3.29 -1.35 -7.67
N ILE A 5 4.41 -0.99 -8.32
CA ILE A 5 5.73 -1.60 -8.06
C ILE A 5 6.18 -1.29 -6.62
N VAL A 6 6.04 -0.04 -6.18
CA VAL A 6 6.38 0.38 -4.80
C VAL A 6 5.53 -0.39 -3.79
N PHE A 7 4.22 -0.50 -4.02
CA PHE A 7 3.35 -1.32 -3.19
C PHE A 7 3.78 -2.79 -3.15
N MET A 8 4.10 -3.39 -4.31
CA MET A 8 4.54 -4.79 -4.38
C MET A 8 5.81 -5.03 -3.57
N VAL A 9 6.81 -4.16 -3.70
CA VAL A 9 8.08 -4.31 -2.97
C VAL A 9 7.88 -4.14 -1.47
N LEU A 10 7.10 -3.13 -1.03
CA LEU A 10 6.80 -2.93 0.39
C LEU A 10 6.02 -4.10 0.99
N PHE A 11 5.03 -4.61 0.26
CA PHE A 11 4.19 -5.70 0.73
C PHE A 11 4.93 -7.04 0.76
N LEU A 12 5.57 -7.44 -0.34
CA LEU A 12 6.34 -8.70 -0.38
C LEU A 12 7.56 -8.64 0.53
N GLY A 13 8.23 -7.49 0.61
CA GLY A 13 9.34 -7.27 1.53
C GLY A 13 8.93 -7.44 2.98
N GLY A 14 7.79 -6.85 3.39
CA GLY A 14 7.26 -7.02 4.74
C GLY A 14 6.85 -8.47 5.06
N MET A 15 6.19 -9.15 4.11
CA MET A 15 5.81 -10.57 4.25
C MET A 15 7.02 -11.49 4.37
N TRP A 16 8.06 -11.26 3.58
CA TRP A 16 9.31 -12.01 3.68
C TRP A 16 10.00 -11.80 5.03
N LEU A 17 10.00 -10.56 5.55
CA LEU A 17 10.61 -10.23 6.82
C LEU A 17 9.90 -10.90 8.01
N PHE A 18 8.59 -11.11 7.94
CA PHE A 18 7.86 -11.92 8.93
C PHE A 18 8.29 -13.39 8.94
N GLY A 19 8.57 -13.97 7.77
CA GLY A 19 9.13 -15.31 7.67
C GLY A 19 10.56 -15.37 8.23
N ALA A 20 11.40 -14.40 7.84
CA ALA A 20 12.78 -14.31 8.32
C ALA A 20 12.87 -14.09 9.85
N ALA A 21 11.86 -13.44 10.46
CA ALA A 21 11.81 -13.25 11.91
C ALA A 21 11.78 -14.58 12.69
N TRP A 22 11.24 -15.65 12.11
CA TRP A 22 11.24 -16.98 12.73
C TRP A 22 12.61 -17.65 12.73
N GLU A 23 13.47 -17.31 11.76
CA GLU A 23 14.82 -17.88 11.63
C GLU A 23 15.87 -17.10 12.44
N MET A 24 15.53 -15.90 12.94
CA MET A 24 16.45 -14.99 13.63
C MET A 24 16.10 -14.82 15.12
N PRO A 25 16.43 -15.79 15.99
CA PRO A 25 16.03 -15.76 17.41
C PRO A 25 16.58 -14.57 18.19
N GLU A 26 17.76 -14.04 17.86
CA GLU A 26 18.33 -12.86 18.55
C GLU A 26 17.71 -11.53 18.09
N TRP A 27 17.18 -11.46 16.87
CA TRP A 27 16.68 -10.22 16.24
C TRP A 27 15.19 -10.30 15.89
N GLN A 28 14.49 -11.31 16.40
CA GLN A 28 13.10 -11.61 16.08
C GLN A 28 12.19 -10.40 16.24
N GLY A 29 12.32 -9.67 17.36
CA GLY A 29 11.50 -8.48 17.64
C GLY A 29 11.74 -7.34 16.62
N VAL A 30 12.97 -7.17 16.16
CA VAL A 30 13.35 -6.16 15.17
C VAL A 30 12.82 -6.55 13.79
N ALA A 31 13.05 -7.79 13.36
CA ALA A 31 12.57 -8.32 12.08
C ALA A 31 11.04 -8.29 11.99
N PHE A 32 10.34 -8.66 13.06
CA PHE A 32 8.89 -8.60 13.14
C PHE A 32 8.37 -7.16 13.05
N SER A 33 8.96 -6.24 13.83
CA SER A 33 8.54 -4.83 13.84
C SER A 33 8.79 -4.15 12.49
N ALA A 34 9.92 -4.44 11.84
CA ALA A 34 10.22 -3.95 10.49
C ALA A 34 9.21 -4.50 9.44
N GLY A 35 8.75 -5.74 9.60
CA GLY A 35 7.69 -6.32 8.76
C GLY A 35 6.38 -5.54 8.89
N ILE A 36 5.97 -5.22 10.13
CA ILE A 36 4.76 -4.40 10.40
C ILE A 36 4.89 -3.03 9.74
N ILE A 37 6.04 -2.36 9.88
CA ILE A 37 6.27 -1.03 9.31
C ILE A 37 6.16 -1.07 7.78
N LEU A 38 6.78 -2.06 7.12
CA LEU A 38 6.74 -2.21 5.67
C LEU A 38 5.32 -2.46 5.14
N VAL A 39 4.57 -3.36 5.77
CA VAL A 39 3.18 -3.64 5.37
C VAL A 39 2.27 -2.43 5.64
N SER A 40 2.47 -1.73 6.76
CA SER A 40 1.71 -0.51 7.08
C SER A 40 1.98 0.60 6.06
N LEU A 41 3.23 0.77 5.64
CA LEU A 41 3.63 1.68 4.56
C LEU A 41 2.99 1.29 3.23
N ALA A 42 2.96 0.00 2.90
CA ALA A 42 2.30 -0.49 1.69
C ALA A 42 0.81 -0.12 1.68
N LEU A 43 0.11 -0.35 2.79
CA LEU A 43 -1.31 -0.02 2.93
C LEU A 43 -1.57 1.49 2.87
N ALA A 44 -0.76 2.27 3.57
CA ALA A 44 -0.82 3.73 3.54
C ALA A 44 -0.58 4.27 2.12
N TYR A 45 0.31 3.63 1.36
CA TYR A 45 0.58 4.01 -0.03
C TYR A 45 -0.61 3.74 -0.96
N VAL A 46 -1.30 2.61 -0.80
CA VAL A 46 -2.55 2.31 -1.55
C VAL A 46 -3.65 3.29 -1.18
N MET A 47 -3.86 3.55 0.12
CA MET A 47 -4.85 4.51 0.59
C MET A 47 -4.53 5.96 0.17
N ARG A 48 -3.25 6.28 -0.04
CA ARG A 48 -2.81 7.59 -0.56
C ARG A 48 -3.19 7.80 -2.02
N GLN A 49 -3.46 6.76 -2.80
CA GLN A 49 -4.04 6.94 -4.12
C GLN A 49 -5.46 7.50 -3.97
N ARG A 50 -5.53 8.84 -4.02
CA ARG A 50 -6.77 9.62 -3.94
C ARG A 50 -7.73 9.12 -5.01
N GLY A 51 -8.93 8.74 -4.57
CA GLY A 51 -9.98 8.22 -5.43
C GLY A 51 -10.22 9.11 -6.65
N SER A 52 -10.10 8.51 -7.84
CA SER A 52 -10.60 9.06 -9.10
C SER A 52 -12.14 8.93 -9.16
N ALA A 53 -12.84 9.32 -8.10
CA ALA A 53 -14.28 9.11 -7.93
C ALA A 53 -15.10 10.41 -7.78
N THR A 54 -14.49 11.58 -7.98
CA THR A 54 -15.22 12.86 -8.13
C THR A 54 -15.14 13.38 -9.55
N ARG A 55 -15.47 12.54 -10.54
CA ARG A 55 -15.87 13.04 -11.86
C ARG A 55 -17.39 13.23 -11.83
N ARG A 56 -17.84 14.34 -11.23
CA ARG A 56 -19.23 14.80 -11.35
C ARG A 56 -19.44 15.17 -12.81
N THR A 57 -20.04 14.27 -13.59
CA THR A 57 -20.55 14.60 -14.92
C THR A 57 -21.85 15.38 -14.71
N ASP A 58 -21.76 16.71 -14.66
CA ASP A 58 -22.96 17.57 -14.73
C ASP A 58 -23.51 17.49 -16.16
N ASN A 59 -24.43 16.54 -16.39
CA ASN A 59 -25.13 16.31 -17.65
C ASN A 59 -26.43 17.14 -17.77
N TRP A 60 -26.69 18.03 -16.80
CA TRP A 60 -27.91 18.82 -16.71
C TRP A 60 -27.98 20.01 -17.70
N ASN A 61 -26.85 20.40 -18.30
CA ASN A 61 -26.77 21.53 -19.25
C ASN A 61 -26.81 21.11 -20.74
N GLN A 62 -27.02 19.84 -21.07
CA GLN A 62 -27.03 19.35 -22.47
C GLN A 62 -28.40 19.36 -23.16
N ARG A 63 -29.45 19.91 -22.54
CA ARG A 63 -30.83 19.93 -23.11
C ARG A 63 -31.38 21.35 -23.33
N GLN A 64 -30.61 22.25 -23.93
CA GLN A 64 -31.11 23.60 -24.26
C GLN A 64 -30.76 24.15 -25.66
N ASN A 65 -30.43 23.31 -26.65
CA ASN A 65 -30.42 23.75 -28.06
C ASN A 65 -31.09 22.70 -28.94
#